data_AF-A0A7C5QG83-F1
#
_entry.id   AF-A0A7C5QG83-F1
#
_cell.length_a   1.000
_cell.length_b   1.000
_cell.length_c   1.000
_cell.angle_alpha   90.00
_cell.angle_beta   90.00
_cell.angle_gamma   90.00
#
_symmetry.space_group_name_H-M   'P 1'
#
loop_
_entity.id
_entity.type
_entity.pdbx_description
1 polymer ?
#
loop_
_entity_poly.entity_id
_entity_poly.type
_entity_poly.pdbx_seq_one_letter_code
_entity_poly.pdbx_strand_id
1 'polypeptide(L)'
;MMKNKSVSVLCKITEYFPLPAVIFMLISWSGSFAGCQAKIGDSCSKNVDCSPDGDRICDTTQPGGYCTVPDCQPGSCPDNAVCVRFWSGAHSRNYCMKDCNGDGDCRGGYYCAPHTNEIAQVLDEGREDTGYCIQRVEEREDGSEDEELSDEVEEADGEGI
;
A
#
# COMPACT_ATOMS: atom_id res chain seq x y z
N MET A 1 -40.46 5.62 0.57
CA MET A 1 -41.75 5.26 1.22
C MET A 1 -41.56 3.97 1.99
N MET A 2 -41.54 4.03 3.33
CA MET A 2 -41.94 2.94 4.23
C MET A 2 -42.00 3.53 5.64
N LYS A 3 -43.23 3.80 6.09
CA LYS A 3 -43.59 4.20 7.45
C LYS A 3 -43.96 2.93 8.20
N ASN A 4 -43.37 2.66 9.36
CA ASN A 4 -43.89 1.72 10.36
C ASN A 4 -43.57 2.31 11.74
N LYS A 5 -44.50 3.07 12.31
CA LYS A 5 -45.58 2.64 13.23
C LYS A 5 -45.06 2.35 14.65
N SER A 6 -45.21 3.40 15.46
CA SER A 6 -45.15 3.50 16.91
C SER A 6 -45.87 2.38 17.64
N VAL A 7 -45.29 1.89 18.74
CA VAL A 7 -45.99 1.50 19.98
C VAL A 7 -45.00 1.72 21.13
N SER A 8 -45.02 2.87 21.81
CA SER A 8 -45.66 3.04 23.12
C SER A 8 -45.49 1.84 24.07
N VAL A 9 -44.30 1.69 24.66
CA VAL A 9 -44.19 1.13 26.01
C VAL A 9 -43.35 2.09 26.84
N LEU A 10 -44.06 3.11 27.31
CA LEU A 10 -43.66 3.98 28.40
C LEU A 10 -43.24 3.12 29.60
N CYS A 11 -41.95 3.15 29.88
CA CYS A 11 -41.44 3.78 31.09
C CYS A 11 -42.36 3.64 32.31
N LYS A 12 -42.36 2.45 32.92
CA LYS A 12 -42.93 2.24 34.26
C LYS A 12 -42.07 1.26 35.06
N ILE A 13 -40.76 1.47 35.04
CA ILE A 13 -39.80 0.70 35.85
C ILE A 13 -38.90 1.61 36.71
N THR A 14 -39.13 2.92 36.69
CA THR A 14 -38.62 3.84 37.70
C THR A 14 -39.37 3.57 38.99
N GLU A 15 -38.85 2.70 39.87
CA GLU A 15 -38.91 2.87 41.34
C GLU A 15 -38.38 1.69 42.18
N TYR A 16 -37.87 0.60 41.60
CA TYR A 16 -37.57 -0.58 42.44
C TYR A 16 -36.30 -1.33 42.06
N PHE A 17 -35.11 -0.70 42.04
CA PHE A 17 -33.87 -1.48 42.09
C PHE A 17 -32.76 -0.79 42.90
N PRO A 18 -32.13 -1.49 43.87
CA PRO A 18 -31.13 -0.92 44.76
C PRO A 18 -29.84 -0.54 44.03
N LEU A 19 -29.25 0.58 44.46
CA LEU A 19 -28.11 1.29 43.88
C LEU A 19 -26.79 0.51 43.63
N PRO A 20 -26.46 -0.67 44.20
CA PRO A 20 -25.21 -1.34 43.85
C PRO A 20 -25.29 -2.24 42.60
N ALA A 21 -26.48 -2.53 42.06
CA ALA A 21 -26.62 -3.48 40.93
C ALA A 21 -26.42 -2.87 39.53
N VAL A 22 -26.56 -1.55 39.38
CA VAL A 22 -26.49 -0.87 38.06
C VAL A 22 -25.03 -0.73 37.57
N ILE A 23 -24.04 -0.77 38.46
CA ILE A 23 -22.62 -0.66 38.11
C ILE A 23 -22.10 -1.91 37.38
N PHE A 24 -22.70 -3.08 37.62
CA PHE A 24 -22.27 -4.33 36.96
C PHE A 24 -22.77 -4.50 35.52
N MET A 25 -23.78 -3.73 35.07
CA MET A 25 -24.32 -3.84 33.70
C MET A 25 -23.71 -2.86 32.68
N LEU A 26 -22.76 -2.00 33.07
CA LEU A 26 -22.06 -1.09 32.15
C LEU A 26 -20.70 -1.61 31.66
N ILE A 27 -20.23 -2.75 32.14
CA ILE A 27 -18.92 -3.33 31.76
C ILE A 27 -19.08 -4.36 30.61
N SER A 28 -20.31 -4.67 30.18
CA SER A 28 -20.59 -5.76 29.23
C SER A 28 -20.94 -5.28 27.81
N TRP A 29 -20.31 -4.20 27.36
CA TRP A 29 -20.29 -3.78 25.94
C TRP A 29 -18.87 -3.31 25.57
N SER A 30 -17.86 -4.09 25.93
CA SER A 30 -16.51 -3.90 25.41
C SER A 30 -16.50 -4.31 23.94
N GLY A 31 -16.55 -3.30 23.06
CA GLY A 31 -16.55 -3.48 21.61
C GLY A 31 -15.31 -4.23 21.13
N SER A 32 -15.53 -5.30 20.38
CA SER A 32 -14.51 -5.96 19.58
C SER A 32 -14.10 -5.03 18.44
N PHE A 33 -13.09 -4.19 18.66
CA PHE A 33 -12.35 -3.58 17.56
C PHE A 33 -11.44 -4.66 16.95
N ALA A 34 -11.99 -5.46 16.03
CA ALA A 34 -11.17 -6.19 15.09
C ALA A 34 -10.58 -5.16 14.13
N GLY A 35 -9.37 -4.68 14.42
CA GLY A 35 -8.61 -3.88 13.47
C GLY A 35 -8.36 -4.73 12.23
N CYS A 36 -8.85 -4.29 11.06
CA CYS A 36 -8.46 -4.91 9.81
C CYS A 36 -6.94 -4.80 9.68
N GLN A 37 -6.24 -5.93 9.68
CA GLN A 37 -4.81 -5.94 9.38
C GLN A 37 -4.62 -5.46 7.95
N ALA A 38 -3.68 -4.54 7.72
CA ALA A 38 -3.32 -4.10 6.39
C ALA A 38 -2.90 -5.30 5.53
N LYS A 39 -3.06 -5.19 4.21
CA LYS A 39 -2.78 -6.24 3.23
C LYS A 39 -1.62 -5.82 2.32
N ILE A 40 -1.09 -6.78 1.57
CA ILE A 40 -0.10 -6.49 0.54
C ILE A 40 -0.74 -5.55 -0.50
N GLY A 41 -0.02 -4.47 -0.83
CA GLY A 41 -0.47 -3.42 -1.75
C GLY A 41 -1.32 -2.30 -1.14
N ASP A 42 -1.56 -2.32 0.17
CA ASP A 42 -2.19 -1.19 0.86
C ASP A 42 -1.25 0.03 0.98
N SER A 43 -1.83 1.23 1.11
CA SER A 43 -1.10 2.47 1.42
C SER A 43 -0.53 2.46 2.81
N CYS A 44 0.64 3.07 2.94
CA CYS A 44 1.31 3.23 4.21
C CYS A 44 2.22 4.45 4.18
N SER A 45 2.61 4.91 5.36
CA SER A 45 3.70 5.89 5.52
C SER A 45 4.80 5.36 6.44
N LYS A 46 4.52 4.34 7.24
CA LYS A 46 5.46 3.71 8.19
C LYS A 46 5.21 2.20 8.24
N ASN A 47 6.23 1.43 8.64
CA ASN A 47 6.13 -0.03 8.76
C ASN A 47 4.97 -0.49 9.68
N VAL A 48 4.73 0.26 10.76
CA VAL A 48 3.65 -0.04 11.72
C VAL A 48 2.24 0.09 11.11
N ASP A 49 2.08 0.80 9.99
CA ASP A 49 0.82 0.87 9.26
C ASP A 49 0.52 -0.45 8.53
N CYS A 50 1.57 -1.15 8.08
CA CYS A 50 1.47 -2.44 7.39
C CYS A 50 1.41 -3.62 8.36
N SER A 51 2.22 -3.55 9.41
CA SER A 51 2.20 -4.52 10.49
C SER A 51 2.81 -3.96 11.78
N PRO A 52 2.03 -3.89 12.87
CA PRO A 52 2.55 -3.61 14.20
C PRO A 52 3.56 -4.66 14.70
N ASP A 53 3.45 -5.90 14.21
CA ASP A 53 4.30 -7.03 14.60
C ASP A 53 5.59 -7.12 13.76
N GLY A 54 5.67 -6.37 12.67
CA GLY A 54 6.87 -6.23 11.85
C GLY A 54 7.10 -7.31 10.77
N ASP A 55 6.10 -8.15 10.47
CA ASP A 55 6.16 -9.11 9.34
C ASP A 55 6.12 -8.43 7.96
N ARG A 56 5.71 -7.16 7.90
CA ARG A 56 5.60 -6.37 6.68
C ARG A 56 6.24 -5.00 6.84
N ILE A 57 6.78 -4.50 5.73
CA ILE A 57 7.37 -3.17 5.66
C ILE A 57 6.51 -2.26 4.81
N CYS A 58 6.65 -0.95 5.04
CA CYS A 58 6.16 0.06 4.13
C CYS A 58 7.26 0.42 3.13
N ASP A 59 7.10 0.00 1.89
CA ASP A 59 7.96 0.48 0.80
C ASP A 59 7.52 1.90 0.40
N THR A 60 8.24 2.89 0.90
CA THR A 60 7.99 4.31 0.61
C THR A 60 8.66 4.77 -0.69
N THR A 61 9.41 3.92 -1.38
CA THR A 61 9.94 4.25 -2.71
C THR A 61 8.83 4.25 -3.76
N GLN A 62 7.76 3.50 -3.50
CA GLN A 62 6.55 3.53 -4.29
C GLN A 62 5.62 4.67 -3.82
N PRO A 63 5.09 5.49 -4.72
CA PRO A 63 4.18 6.60 -4.38
C PRO A 63 2.95 6.14 -3.61
N GLY A 64 2.63 6.90 -2.55
CA GLY A 64 1.55 6.58 -1.61
C GLY A 64 1.87 5.40 -0.67
N GLY A 65 3.11 4.90 -0.71
CA GLY A 65 3.56 3.73 0.04
C GLY A 65 2.91 2.43 -0.42
N TYR A 66 3.63 1.33 -0.22
CA TYR A 66 3.16 0.00 -0.55
C TYR A 66 3.54 -1.00 0.54
N CYS A 67 2.54 -1.59 1.20
CA CYS A 67 2.79 -2.67 2.15
C CYS A 67 3.28 -3.93 1.42
N THR A 68 4.47 -4.41 1.77
CA THR A 68 5.12 -5.57 1.16
C THR A 68 5.93 -6.39 2.15
N VAL A 69 6.43 -7.54 1.72
CA VAL A 69 7.41 -8.39 2.40
C VAL A 69 8.64 -8.49 1.51
N PRO A 70 9.84 -8.06 1.96
CA PRO A 70 11.06 -8.19 1.19
C PRO A 70 11.60 -9.62 1.23
N ASP A 71 12.45 -9.94 0.25
CA ASP A 71 13.21 -11.19 0.16
C ASP A 71 12.33 -12.46 0.23
N CYS A 72 11.14 -12.40 -0.37
CA CYS A 72 10.25 -13.55 -0.47
C CYS A 72 10.89 -14.71 -1.24
N GLN A 73 10.42 -15.92 -0.93
CA GLN A 73 10.67 -17.15 -1.66
C GLN A 73 9.42 -17.56 -2.45
N PRO A 74 9.56 -18.40 -3.50
CA PRO A 74 8.41 -18.92 -4.23
C PRO A 74 7.37 -19.54 -3.28
N GLY A 75 6.13 -19.05 -3.35
CA GLY A 75 5.00 -19.50 -2.54
C GLY A 75 5.01 -19.04 -1.08
N SER A 76 5.93 -18.15 -0.68
CA SER A 76 6.02 -17.68 0.72
C SER A 76 5.16 -16.45 1.03
N CYS A 77 4.56 -15.83 0.01
CA CYS A 77 3.74 -14.63 0.19
C CYS A 77 2.37 -14.98 0.80
N PRO A 78 1.79 -14.09 1.62
CA PRO A 78 0.44 -14.28 2.18
C PRO A 78 -0.64 -14.18 1.08
N ASP A 79 -1.88 -14.57 1.40
CA ASP A 79 -2.97 -14.65 0.43
C ASP A 79 -3.20 -13.34 -0.35
N ASN A 80 -3.46 -13.48 -1.66
CA ASN A 80 -3.60 -12.40 -2.65
C ASN A 80 -2.30 -11.62 -2.93
N ALA A 81 -1.15 -12.29 -2.77
CA ALA A 81 0.13 -11.78 -3.19
C ALA A 81 0.96 -12.87 -3.86
N VAL A 82 1.84 -12.44 -4.75
CA VAL A 82 2.81 -13.28 -5.45
C VAL A 82 4.23 -12.81 -5.17
N CYS A 83 5.18 -13.74 -5.13
CA CYS A 83 6.59 -13.38 -5.00
C CYS A 83 7.15 -12.93 -6.34
N VAL A 84 7.53 -11.65 -6.44
CA VAL A 84 8.04 -11.05 -7.68
C VAL A 84 9.51 -10.71 -7.50
N ARG A 85 10.33 -11.16 -8.44
CA ARG A 85 11.73 -10.73 -8.58
C ARG A 85 11.80 -9.50 -9.46
N PHE A 86 12.53 -8.49 -9.02
CA PHE A 86 12.89 -7.31 -9.79
C PHE A 86 14.40 -7.30 -10.05
N TRP A 87 14.80 -6.96 -11.28
CA TRP A 87 16.19 -6.80 -11.68
C TRP A 87 16.58 -5.33 -11.81
N SER A 88 17.78 -5.01 -11.35
CA SER A 88 18.41 -3.69 -11.53
C SER A 88 19.91 -3.91 -11.81
N GLY A 89 20.27 -3.90 -13.09
CA GLY A 89 21.61 -4.24 -13.55
C GLY A 89 22.03 -5.65 -13.11
N ALA A 90 23.14 -5.74 -12.37
CA ALA A 90 23.66 -7.02 -11.87
C ALA A 90 22.98 -7.53 -10.59
N HIS A 91 22.01 -6.78 -10.05
CA HIS A 91 21.34 -7.11 -8.79
C HIS A 91 19.88 -7.50 -9.01
N SER A 92 19.34 -8.31 -8.10
CA SER A 92 17.91 -8.58 -8.04
C SER A 92 17.44 -8.61 -6.59
N ARG A 93 16.16 -8.28 -6.40
CA ARG A 93 15.46 -8.33 -5.12
C ARG A 93 14.08 -8.93 -5.33
N ASN A 94 13.58 -9.65 -4.33
CA ASN A 94 12.24 -10.21 -4.40
C ASN A 94 11.34 -9.46 -3.41
N TYR A 95 10.09 -9.24 -3.79
CA TYR A 95 9.07 -8.63 -2.94
C TYR A 95 7.73 -9.32 -3.14
N CYS A 96 6.94 -9.43 -2.08
CA CYS A 96 5.55 -9.81 -2.21
C CYS A 96 4.75 -8.66 -2.81
N MET A 97 4.20 -8.88 -3.99
CA MET A 97 3.36 -7.92 -4.70
C MET A 97 1.93 -8.45 -4.73
N LYS A 98 0.95 -7.56 -4.62
CA LYS A 98 -0.46 -7.94 -4.71
C LYS A 98 -0.74 -8.58 -6.07
N ASP A 99 -1.40 -9.73 -6.07
CA ASP A 99 -1.77 -10.40 -7.31
C ASP A 99 -2.93 -9.70 -8.03
N CYS A 100 -2.98 -9.82 -9.35
CA CYS A 100 -4.03 -9.20 -10.16
C CYS A 100 -4.26 -9.96 -11.47
N ASN A 101 -5.48 -9.82 -12.00
CA ASN A 101 -5.88 -10.26 -13.34
C ASN A 101 -6.16 -9.06 -14.27
N GLY A 102 -6.27 -7.85 -13.72
CA GLY A 102 -6.34 -6.61 -14.49
C GLY A 102 -6.19 -5.37 -13.61
N ASP A 103 -6.09 -4.20 -14.24
CA ASP A 103 -5.80 -2.92 -13.54
C ASP A 103 -6.81 -2.58 -12.44
N GLY A 104 -8.06 -3.05 -12.57
CA GLY A 104 -9.11 -2.82 -11.58
C GLY A 104 -8.89 -3.54 -10.24
N ASP A 105 -8.01 -4.53 -10.19
CA ASP A 105 -7.63 -5.21 -8.96
C ASP A 105 -6.60 -4.39 -8.16
N CYS A 106 -5.89 -3.51 -8.86
CA CYS A 106 -4.85 -2.66 -8.28
C CYS A 106 -5.43 -1.37 -7.70
N ARG A 107 -4.71 -0.81 -6.73
CA ARG A 107 -5.04 0.51 -6.17
C ARG A 107 -4.83 1.58 -7.24
N GLY A 108 -5.58 2.69 -7.17
CA GLY A 108 -5.38 3.84 -8.06
C GLY A 108 -3.92 4.28 -8.13
N GLY A 109 -3.43 4.55 -9.35
CA GLY A 109 -2.02 4.85 -9.66
C GLY A 109 -1.15 3.60 -9.91
N TYR A 110 -1.70 2.41 -9.72
CA TYR A 110 -1.04 1.13 -9.98
C TYR A 110 -1.79 0.40 -11.09
N TYR A 111 -1.04 -0.35 -11.88
CA TYR A 111 -1.56 -1.17 -12.96
C TYR A 111 -1.15 -2.62 -12.76
N CYS A 112 -1.84 -3.52 -13.43
CA CYS A 112 -1.54 -4.94 -13.38
C CYS A 112 -0.45 -5.26 -14.41
N ALA A 113 0.78 -5.43 -13.92
CA ALA A 113 1.88 -5.91 -14.75
C ALA A 113 1.71 -7.42 -15.01
N PRO A 114 2.12 -7.89 -16.21
CA PRO A 114 2.03 -9.31 -16.55
C PRO A 114 2.97 -10.16 -15.68
N HIS A 115 2.77 -11.47 -15.69
CA HIS A 115 3.60 -12.46 -14.98
C HIS A 115 5.11 -12.28 -15.18
N THR A 116 5.53 -11.86 -16.37
CA THR A 116 6.93 -11.53 -16.69
C THR A 116 7.00 -10.28 -17.58
N ASN A 117 8.00 -9.43 -17.36
CA ASN A 117 8.40 -8.36 -18.26
C ASN A 117 9.95 -8.21 -18.25
N GLU A 118 10.46 -7.13 -18.84
CA GLU A 118 11.91 -6.89 -18.97
C GLU A 118 12.65 -6.81 -17.63
N ILE A 119 12.01 -6.26 -16.60
CA ILE A 119 12.66 -5.96 -15.32
C ILE A 119 12.10 -6.76 -14.15
N ALA A 120 11.10 -7.62 -14.37
CA ALA A 120 10.50 -8.39 -13.29
C ALA A 120 9.76 -9.67 -13.71
N GLN A 121 9.70 -10.63 -12.79
CA GLN A 121 9.09 -11.95 -12.98
C GLN A 121 8.45 -12.47 -11.69
N VAL A 122 7.25 -13.04 -11.79
CA VAL A 122 6.61 -13.84 -10.73
C VAL A 122 7.33 -15.18 -10.60
N LEU A 123 7.72 -15.54 -9.38
CA LEU A 123 8.46 -16.76 -9.08
C LEU A 123 7.57 -17.92 -8.59
N ASP A 124 6.31 -17.65 -8.27
CA ASP A 124 5.41 -18.64 -7.68
C ASP A 124 4.94 -19.66 -8.73
N GLU A 125 5.14 -20.95 -8.43
CA GLU A 125 4.72 -22.05 -9.29
C GLU A 125 3.18 -22.19 -9.35
N GLY A 126 2.62 -22.48 -10.51
CA GLY A 126 1.16 -22.61 -10.70
C GLY A 126 0.40 -21.28 -10.78
N ARG A 127 1.13 -20.16 -10.93
CA ARG A 127 0.60 -18.79 -11.01
C ARG A 127 1.00 -18.09 -12.31
N GLU A 128 1.14 -18.86 -13.39
CA GLU A 128 1.65 -18.41 -14.69
C GLU A 128 0.74 -17.38 -15.37
N ASP A 129 -0.57 -17.42 -15.09
CA ASP A 129 -1.56 -16.48 -15.63
C ASP A 129 -1.79 -15.26 -14.71
N THR A 130 -1.05 -15.16 -13.60
CA THR A 130 -1.25 -14.12 -12.59
C THR A 130 -0.27 -12.96 -12.79
N GLY A 131 -0.81 -11.75 -12.82
CA GLY A 131 -0.04 -10.51 -12.80
C GLY A 131 0.22 -9.99 -11.38
N TYR A 132 0.90 -8.85 -11.30
CA TYR A 132 1.14 -8.16 -10.03
C TYR A 132 0.94 -6.65 -10.13
N CYS A 133 0.48 -6.03 -9.05
CA CYS A 133 0.24 -4.60 -9.00
C CYS A 133 1.52 -3.81 -8.78
N ILE A 134 1.87 -2.94 -9.71
CA ILE A 134 3.01 -2.00 -9.61
C ILE A 134 2.60 -0.63 -10.12
N GLN A 135 3.31 0.42 -9.69
CA GLN A 135 3.08 1.75 -10.23
C GLN A 135 3.47 1.78 -11.71
N ARG A 136 2.69 2.49 -12.54
CA ARG A 136 3.14 2.86 -13.88
C ARG A 136 4.37 3.75 -13.69
N VAL A 137 5.52 3.29 -14.19
CA VAL A 137 6.64 4.21 -14.43
C VAL A 137 6.13 5.09 -15.56
N GLU A 138 5.42 6.16 -15.19
CA GLU A 138 5.28 7.27 -16.10
C GLU A 138 6.72 7.70 -16.33
N GLU A 139 7.22 7.41 -17.53
CA GLU A 139 8.44 8.00 -18.04
C GLU A 139 8.35 9.45 -17.62
N ARG A 140 9.24 9.84 -16.71
CA ARG A 140 9.55 11.22 -16.48
C ARG A 140 9.80 11.77 -17.88
N GLU A 141 8.84 12.48 -18.44
CA GLU A 141 9.10 13.47 -19.46
C GLU A 141 10.09 14.40 -18.77
N ASP A 142 11.37 14.09 -18.93
CA ASP A 142 12.46 14.90 -18.47
C ASP A 142 12.42 16.11 -19.39
N GLY A 143 11.56 17.06 -19.04
CA GLY A 143 11.66 18.45 -19.48
C GLY A 143 12.88 19.07 -18.83
N SER A 144 14.06 18.48 -19.02
CA SER A 144 15.30 19.23 -18.99
C SER A 144 15.35 19.98 -20.31
N GLU A 145 14.72 21.14 -20.36
CA GLU A 145 15.12 22.17 -21.30
C GLU A 145 16.61 22.39 -21.04
N ASP A 146 17.41 22.20 -22.08
CA ASP A 146 18.82 22.48 -22.12
C ASP A 146 19.05 23.92 -21.62
N GLU A 147 19.48 24.11 -20.36
CA GLU A 147 20.16 25.35 -20.00
C GLU A 147 21.49 25.33 -20.73
N GLU A 148 21.47 25.91 -21.93
CA GLU A 148 22.62 26.32 -22.71
C GLU A 148 23.59 27.07 -21.79
N LEU A 149 24.65 26.39 -21.36
CA LEU A 149 25.81 27.03 -20.76
C LEU A 149 26.58 27.71 -21.89
N SER A 150 26.09 28.87 -22.31
CA SER A 150 26.85 29.84 -23.09
C SER A 150 27.78 30.60 -22.14
N ASP A 151 28.95 30.02 -21.84
CA ASP A 151 30.05 30.83 -21.32
C ASP A 151 30.69 31.57 -22.50
N GLU A 152 30.13 32.75 -22.79
CA GLU A 152 30.79 33.82 -23.50
C GLU A 152 31.97 34.30 -22.65
N VAL A 153 33.20 34.02 -23.07
CA VAL A 153 34.39 34.76 -22.61
C VAL A 153 34.94 35.53 -23.79
N GLU A 154 34.40 36.73 -23.99
CA GLU A 154 35.04 37.82 -24.71
C GLU A 154 35.86 38.71 -23.76
N GLU A 155 36.94 39.27 -24.31
CA GLU A 155 37.72 40.45 -23.87
C GLU A 155 38.69 40.27 -22.66
N ALA A 156 39.92 40.82 -22.62
CA ALA A 156 40.61 41.78 -23.48
C ALA A 156 42.13 41.83 -23.16
N ASP A 157 42.91 42.29 -24.14
CA ASP A 157 44.03 43.26 -24.11
C ASP A 157 45.37 43.07 -23.35
N GLY A 158 46.46 43.30 -24.12
CA GLY A 158 47.70 44.03 -23.75
C GLY A 158 48.69 43.34 -22.79
N GLU A 159 50.02 43.48 -22.79
CA GLU A 159 51.01 44.40 -23.39
C GLU A 159 52.42 43.75 -23.29
N GLY A 160 53.38 44.15 -24.15
CA GLY A 160 54.86 44.15 -23.91
C GLY A 160 55.56 42.79 -23.81
N ILE A 161 56.73 42.52 -24.41
CA ILE A 161 57.95 43.31 -24.66
C ILE A 161 58.70 42.68 -25.83
#